data_AF-A0A7K0YM88-F1
#
_entry.id   AF-A0A7K0YM88-F1
#
_cell.length_a   1.000
_cell.length_b   1.000
_cell.length_c   1.000
_cell.angle_alpha   90.00
_cell.angle_beta   90.00
_cell.angle_gamma   90.00
#
_symmetry.space_group_name_H-M   'P 1'
#
loop_
_entity.id
_entity.type
_entity.pdbx_description
1 polymer ?
#
loop_
_entity_poly.entity_id
_entity_poly.type
_entity_poly.pdbx_seq_one_letter_code
_entity_poly.pdbx_strand_id
1 'polypeptide(L)'
;MPPSDPQLNKVRLGNPRVTGKEQFYTPPEIADQVMRNVKKRIGDLSGRILLEPAGGTGAFIDAAKAHGLKKVISFDIEPHHQKITLGDFLDQEINQKGLLTVTNPPFGRNNSLSIPFFNKAAQVSDLIVFVVPRSWRKWSVQNRLDQSFHLVRDDDLTINYVDVNGYDAHAKNRLRTCVQYWERKTKLRPIVKVKDMGIIERTTPELADAAMTLFGYNCGKLTTDFERKKVTTQMYLKFNHPRAKKAIENSDFSKFFMNTAYTEALSLPEINYVLNEYVYGDPMVQLLS
;
A
#
# COMPACT_ATOMS: atom_id res chain seq x y z
N MET A 1 -35.82 -19.41 -21.04
CA MET A 1 -34.48 -18.94 -20.63
C MET A 1 -34.34 -17.50 -21.11
N PRO A 2 -33.98 -16.54 -20.26
CA PRO A 2 -33.72 -15.19 -20.75
C PRO A 2 -32.41 -15.16 -21.55
N PRO A 3 -32.28 -14.30 -22.58
CA PRO A 3 -31.06 -14.19 -23.36
C PRO A 3 -29.94 -13.58 -22.49
N SER A 4 -28.76 -14.18 -22.51
CA SER A 4 -27.56 -13.66 -21.86
C SER A 4 -27.06 -12.40 -22.60
N ASP A 5 -27.06 -11.25 -21.93
CA ASP A 5 -26.50 -10.00 -22.42
C ASP A 5 -24.96 -10.13 -22.59
N PRO A 6 -24.42 -10.00 -23.82
CA PRO A 6 -22.99 -10.15 -24.08
C PRO A 6 -22.11 -9.00 -23.55
N GLN A 7 -22.66 -7.97 -22.88
CA GLN A 7 -21.87 -6.84 -22.38
C GLN A 7 -21.26 -7.01 -20.98
N LEU A 8 -21.54 -8.11 -20.26
CA LEU A 8 -21.14 -8.28 -18.85
C LEU A 8 -19.65 -8.58 -18.61
N ASN A 9 -18.83 -8.82 -19.64
CA ASN A 9 -17.43 -9.24 -19.48
C ASN A 9 -16.35 -8.30 -20.06
N LYS A 10 -16.64 -7.00 -20.25
CA LYS A 10 -15.55 -6.04 -20.51
C LYS A 10 -14.93 -5.57 -19.19
N VAL A 11 -13.83 -6.22 -18.80
CA VAL A 11 -12.89 -5.68 -17.80
C VAL A 11 -12.53 -4.26 -18.24
N ARG A 12 -13.02 -3.26 -17.50
CA ARG A 12 -12.66 -1.85 -17.75
C ARG A 12 -11.19 -1.68 -17.41
N LEU A 13 -10.31 -1.84 -18.40
CA LEU A 13 -8.90 -1.51 -18.27
C LEU A 13 -8.80 -0.03 -17.88
N GLY A 14 -8.28 0.23 -16.67
CA GLY A 14 -8.01 1.58 -16.22
C GLY A 14 -7.07 2.28 -17.18
N ASN A 15 -7.22 3.59 -17.33
CA ASN A 15 -6.50 4.46 -18.27
C ASN A 15 -5.02 4.03 -18.47
N PRO A 16 -4.56 3.66 -19.68
CA PRO A 16 -3.19 3.19 -19.90
C PRO A 16 -2.24 4.39 -19.90
N ARG A 17 -1.84 4.85 -18.71
CA ARG A 17 -0.64 5.67 -18.60
C ARG A 17 0.55 4.72 -18.59
N VAL A 18 1.46 4.90 -19.55
CA VAL A 18 2.80 4.33 -19.52
C VAL A 18 3.55 5.08 -18.42
N THR A 19 3.54 4.54 -17.20
CA THR A 19 4.57 4.91 -16.22
C THR A 19 5.88 4.33 -16.75
N GLY A 20 6.82 5.19 -17.14
CA GLY A 20 8.19 4.78 -17.43
C GLY A 20 8.79 4.01 -16.23
N LYS A 21 9.99 3.44 -16.41
CA LYS A 21 10.76 2.84 -15.31
C LYS A 21 11.09 3.91 -14.27
N GLU A 22 10.14 4.23 -13.39
CA GLU A 22 10.40 5.08 -12.22
C GLU A 22 11.19 4.23 -11.23
N GLN A 23 12.52 4.24 -11.38
CA GLN A 23 13.45 3.71 -10.39
C GLN A 23 13.58 4.74 -9.27
N PHE A 24 13.11 4.37 -8.08
CA PHE A 24 13.14 5.20 -6.89
C PHE A 24 14.26 4.69 -5.98
N TYR A 25 15.45 5.30 -6.02
CA TYR A 25 16.57 4.88 -5.17
C TYR A 25 16.41 5.43 -3.75
N THR A 26 16.67 4.58 -2.76
CA THR A 26 16.58 4.95 -1.34
C THR A 26 17.80 5.78 -0.94
N PRO A 27 17.63 6.99 -0.38
CA PRO A 27 18.76 7.76 0.14
C PRO A 27 19.50 7.01 1.26
N PRO A 28 20.84 7.09 1.34
CA PRO A 28 21.63 6.39 2.37
C PRO A 28 21.19 6.70 3.80
N GLU A 29 20.82 7.94 4.11
CA GLU A 29 20.36 8.33 5.45
C GLU A 29 19.04 7.65 5.84
N ILE A 30 18.15 7.43 4.87
CA ILE A 30 16.90 6.71 5.07
C ILE A 30 17.18 5.22 5.29
N ALA A 31 18.08 4.62 4.49
CA ALA A 31 18.48 3.24 4.68
C ALA A 31 19.09 3.00 6.07
N ASP A 32 19.96 3.91 6.53
CA ASP A 32 20.54 3.86 7.87
C ASP A 32 19.47 4.04 8.97
N GLN A 33 18.53 4.98 8.80
CA GLN A 33 17.42 5.15 9.75
C GLN A 33 16.59 3.88 9.90
N VAL A 34 16.22 3.23 8.79
CA VAL A 34 15.49 1.96 8.79
C VAL A 34 16.31 0.88 9.50
N MET A 35 17.60 0.73 9.18
CA MET A 35 18.44 -0.28 9.80
C MET A 35 18.67 -0.03 11.30
N ARG A 36 18.74 1.22 11.75
CA ARG A 36 18.73 1.55 13.19
C ARG A 36 17.45 1.06 13.88
N ASN A 37 16.29 1.23 13.25
CA ASN A 37 15.02 0.75 13.81
C ASN A 37 14.92 -0.78 13.79
N VAL A 38 15.44 -1.44 12.75
CA VAL A 38 15.59 -2.90 12.71
C VAL A 38 16.46 -3.38 13.87
N LYS A 39 17.64 -2.79 14.06
CA LYS A 39 18.56 -3.14 15.16
C LYS A 39 17.94 -2.93 16.53
N LYS A 40 17.21 -1.83 16.75
CA LYS A 40 16.45 -1.59 17.99
C LYS A 40 15.42 -2.68 18.26
N ARG A 41 14.82 -3.25 17.21
CA ARG A 41 13.77 -4.27 17.32
C ARG A 41 14.34 -5.66 17.58
N ILE A 42 15.37 -6.08 16.85
CA ILE A 42 15.86 -7.47 16.89
C ILE A 42 17.19 -7.65 17.62
N GLY A 43 17.81 -6.56 18.07
CA GLY A 43 19.09 -6.57 18.76
C GLY A 43 20.27 -6.76 17.82
N ASP A 44 21.18 -7.66 18.18
CA ASP A 44 22.38 -7.94 17.38
C ASP A 44 22.02 -8.50 15.99
N LEU A 45 22.66 -7.94 14.95
CA LEU A 45 22.47 -8.31 13.56
C LEU A 45 23.53 -9.29 13.06
N SER A 46 24.59 -9.55 13.83
CA SER A 46 25.76 -10.30 13.35
C SER A 46 25.44 -11.74 12.93
N GLY A 47 24.44 -12.36 13.57
CA GLY A 47 23.93 -13.69 13.25
C GLY A 47 22.83 -13.73 12.18
N ARG A 48 22.38 -12.57 11.69
CA ARG A 48 21.30 -12.48 10.69
C ARG A 48 21.85 -12.54 9.27
N ILE A 49 20.99 -12.96 8.34
CA ILE A 49 21.24 -12.89 6.90
C ILE A 49 20.23 -11.89 6.33
N LEU A 50 20.74 -10.85 5.67
CA LEU A 50 19.91 -9.89 4.95
C LEU A 50 19.47 -10.50 3.61
N LEU A 51 18.19 -10.38 3.31
CA LEU A 51 17.65 -10.50 1.96
C LEU A 51 17.26 -9.11 1.45
N GLU A 52 17.88 -8.65 0.37
CA GLU A 52 17.55 -7.40 -0.31
C GLU A 52 17.13 -7.73 -1.76
N PRO A 53 15.84 -7.96 -2.02
CA PRO A 53 15.37 -8.51 -3.30
C PRO A 53 15.32 -7.52 -4.48
N ALA A 54 15.58 -6.24 -4.22
CA ALA A 54 15.66 -5.17 -5.21
C ALA A 54 16.78 -4.22 -4.77
N GLY A 55 18.02 -4.63 -5.02
CA GLY A 55 19.18 -4.02 -4.39
C GLY A 55 19.55 -2.63 -4.91
N GLY A 56 19.23 -2.30 -6.16
CA GLY A 56 19.53 -1.01 -6.78
C GLY A 56 20.98 -0.59 -6.57
N THR A 57 21.18 0.52 -5.86
CA THR A 57 22.50 1.09 -5.50
C THR A 57 23.16 0.44 -4.29
N GLY A 58 22.52 -0.51 -3.62
CA GLY A 58 23.04 -1.21 -2.44
C GLY A 58 22.91 -0.44 -1.12
N ALA A 59 22.06 0.60 -1.06
CA ALA A 59 21.93 1.44 0.13
C ALA A 59 21.58 0.66 1.40
N PHE A 60 20.68 -0.34 1.33
CA PHE A 60 20.37 -1.17 2.49
C PHE A 60 21.47 -2.18 2.80
N ILE A 61 22.21 -2.67 1.80
CA ILE A 61 23.40 -3.52 2.01
C ILE A 61 24.40 -2.78 2.89
N ASP A 62 24.75 -1.55 2.51
CA ASP A 62 25.80 -0.80 3.18
C ASP A 62 25.37 -0.33 4.56
N ALA A 63 24.13 0.12 4.71
CA ALA A 63 23.54 0.39 6.01
C ALA A 63 23.57 -0.86 6.91
N ALA A 64 23.15 -2.03 6.40
CA ALA A 64 23.12 -3.25 7.21
C ALA A 64 24.53 -3.68 7.66
N LYS A 65 25.54 -3.58 6.78
CA LYS A 65 26.94 -3.83 7.14
C LYS A 65 27.42 -2.88 8.24
N ALA A 66 27.12 -1.58 8.12
CA ALA A 66 27.47 -0.59 9.14
C ALA A 66 26.85 -0.92 10.51
N HIS A 67 25.69 -1.58 10.53
CA HIS A 67 25.05 -2.05 11.76
C HIS A 67 25.51 -3.42 12.26
N GLY A 68 26.48 -4.05 11.59
CA GLY A 68 27.14 -5.30 12.03
C GLY A 68 26.73 -6.56 11.28
N LEU A 69 25.88 -6.45 10.24
CA LEU A 69 25.42 -7.59 9.46
C LEU A 69 26.50 -8.05 8.47
N LYS A 70 26.75 -9.37 8.41
CA LYS A 70 27.87 -9.95 7.66
C LYS A 70 27.46 -10.68 6.38
N LYS A 71 26.24 -11.20 6.32
CA LYS A 71 25.76 -12.10 5.25
C LYS A 71 24.60 -11.45 4.50
N VAL A 72 24.74 -11.30 3.19
CA VAL A 72 23.75 -10.64 2.33
C VAL A 72 23.43 -11.54 1.15
N ILE A 73 22.14 -11.67 0.87
CA ILE A 73 21.58 -12.22 -0.36
C ILE A 73 20.87 -11.03 -1.02
N SER A 74 21.31 -10.61 -2.20
CA SER A 74 20.73 -9.46 -2.88
C SER A 74 20.59 -9.71 -4.37
N PHE A 75 19.48 -9.27 -4.94
CA PHE A 75 19.16 -9.42 -6.36
C PHE A 75 18.71 -8.08 -6.94
N ASP A 76 19.03 -7.84 -8.21
CA ASP A 76 18.44 -6.76 -8.98
C ASP A 76 18.51 -7.08 -10.48
N ILE A 77 17.55 -6.59 -11.26
CA ILE A 77 17.54 -6.72 -12.72
C ILE A 77 18.52 -5.75 -13.40
N GLU A 78 18.91 -4.67 -12.72
CA GLU A 78 19.87 -3.66 -13.14
C GLU A 78 20.79 -3.29 -11.95
N PRO A 79 21.74 -4.17 -11.55
CA PRO A 79 22.52 -3.99 -10.34
C PRO A 79 23.54 -2.86 -10.46
N HIS A 80 23.58 -1.97 -9.45
CA HIS A 80 24.56 -0.87 -9.35
C HIS A 80 25.55 -1.05 -8.19
N HIS A 81 25.63 -2.23 -7.58
CA HIS A 81 26.52 -2.52 -6.47
C HIS A 81 27.07 -3.96 -6.53
N GLN A 82 28.36 -4.15 -6.19
CA GLN A 82 29.10 -5.41 -6.40
C GLN A 82 28.60 -6.61 -5.59
N LYS A 83 27.82 -6.37 -4.53
CA LYS A 83 27.21 -7.44 -3.70
C LYS A 83 25.83 -7.88 -4.20
N ILE A 84 25.34 -7.31 -5.30
CA ILE A 84 24.04 -7.62 -5.87
C ILE A 84 24.23 -8.61 -7.01
N THR A 85 23.47 -9.70 -6.97
CA THR A 85 23.41 -10.67 -8.06
C THR A 85 22.44 -10.19 -9.13
N LEU A 86 22.86 -10.17 -10.39
CA LEU A 86 21.97 -9.87 -11.52
C LEU A 86 20.88 -10.95 -11.63
N GLY A 87 19.60 -10.57 -11.57
CA GLY A 87 18.48 -11.47 -11.76
C GLY A 87 17.14 -10.93 -11.25
N ASP A 88 16.04 -11.48 -11.76
CA ASP A 88 14.70 -11.21 -11.22
C ASP A 88 14.49 -12.03 -9.94
N PHE A 89 14.29 -11.35 -8.80
CA PHE A 89 14.02 -11.96 -7.51
C PHE A 89 12.83 -12.93 -7.50
N LEU A 90 11.78 -12.64 -8.26
CA LEU A 90 10.58 -13.48 -8.27
C LEU A 90 10.87 -14.89 -8.81
N ASP A 91 11.87 -15.00 -9.70
CA ASP A 91 12.33 -16.25 -10.31
C ASP A 91 13.42 -16.97 -9.48
N GLN A 92 13.92 -16.35 -8.41
CA GLN A 92 15.01 -16.96 -7.63
C GLN A 92 14.51 -18.02 -6.65
N GLU A 93 15.30 -19.08 -6.49
CA GLU A 93 15.14 -20.06 -5.42
C GLU A 93 16.10 -19.75 -4.27
N ILE A 94 15.56 -19.60 -3.06
CA ILE A 94 16.34 -19.29 -1.87
C ILE A 94 16.16 -20.44 -0.87
N ASN A 95 17.25 -21.19 -0.67
CA ASN A 95 17.27 -22.39 0.18
C ASN A 95 17.54 -22.09 1.67
N GLN A 96 17.49 -20.82 2.07
CA GLN A 96 17.62 -20.37 3.46
C GLN A 96 16.26 -19.99 4.04
N LYS A 97 16.13 -20.12 5.36
CA LYS A 97 14.95 -19.69 6.14
C LYS A 97 15.38 -18.74 7.26
N GLY A 98 14.41 -18.07 7.87
CA GLY A 98 14.65 -17.14 8.97
C GLY A 98 15.38 -15.85 8.57
N LEU A 99 15.24 -15.45 7.31
CA LEU A 99 15.91 -14.27 6.76
C LEU A 99 15.30 -12.97 7.32
N LEU A 100 16.12 -11.93 7.34
CA LEU A 100 15.70 -10.55 7.53
C LEU A 100 15.60 -9.91 6.14
N THR A 101 14.40 -9.62 5.66
CA THR A 101 14.24 -8.90 4.39
C THR A 101 14.13 -7.41 4.64
N VAL A 102 14.97 -6.60 3.99
CA VAL A 102 14.87 -5.13 4.01
C VAL A 102 15.06 -4.60 2.59
N THR A 103 14.10 -3.84 2.06
CA THR A 103 14.20 -3.28 0.71
C THR A 103 13.20 -2.13 0.47
N ASN A 104 13.43 -1.39 -0.61
CA ASN A 104 12.48 -0.53 -1.28
C ASN A 104 12.13 -1.21 -2.62
N PRO A 105 11.11 -2.10 -2.67
CA PRO A 105 10.82 -2.88 -3.86
C PRO A 105 10.25 -1.98 -4.97
N PRO A 106 10.29 -2.42 -6.24
CA PRO A 106 9.51 -1.76 -7.29
C PRO A 106 8.02 -1.79 -6.92
N PHE A 107 7.34 -0.64 -7.00
CA PHE A 107 5.96 -0.56 -6.53
C PHE A 107 4.96 -1.16 -7.53
N GLY A 108 5.09 -0.80 -8.81
CA GLY A 108 4.12 -1.13 -9.84
C GLY A 108 2.78 -0.41 -9.65
N ARG A 109 1.97 -0.34 -10.70
CA ARG A 109 0.65 0.28 -10.62
C ARG A 109 -0.24 -0.49 -9.64
N ASN A 110 -0.88 0.22 -8.72
CA ASN A 110 -1.76 -0.39 -7.70
C ASN A 110 -1.07 -1.50 -6.88
N ASN A 111 0.24 -1.35 -6.63
CA ASN A 111 1.08 -2.31 -5.91
C ASN A 111 1.25 -3.66 -6.64
N SER A 112 1.18 -3.67 -7.97
CA SER A 112 1.27 -4.90 -8.78
C SER A 112 2.63 -5.60 -8.69
N LEU A 113 3.70 -4.89 -8.31
CA LEU A 113 5.05 -5.47 -8.17
C LEU A 113 5.43 -5.68 -6.69
N SER A 114 5.15 -4.71 -5.82
CA SER A 114 5.53 -4.81 -4.41
C SER A 114 4.83 -5.94 -3.64
N ILE A 115 3.59 -6.31 -3.99
CA ILE A 115 2.88 -7.44 -3.35
C ILE A 115 3.53 -8.79 -3.70
N PRO A 116 3.78 -9.14 -4.98
CA PRO A 116 4.54 -10.35 -5.32
C PRO A 116 5.90 -10.44 -4.62
N PHE A 117 6.65 -9.33 -4.55
CA PHE A 117 7.92 -9.27 -3.85
C PHE A 117 7.77 -9.64 -2.36
N PHE A 118 6.76 -9.08 -1.70
CA PHE A 118 6.48 -9.39 -0.31
C PHE A 118 6.12 -10.87 -0.11
N ASN A 119 5.21 -11.40 -0.92
CA ASN A 119 4.74 -12.78 -0.79
C ASN A 119 5.85 -13.78 -1.11
N LYS A 120 6.77 -13.47 -2.03
CA LYS A 120 7.97 -14.26 -2.29
C LYS A 120 8.93 -14.20 -1.10
N ALA A 121 9.23 -13.02 -0.56
CA ALA A 121 10.07 -12.87 0.63
C ALA A 121 9.46 -13.57 1.87
N ALA A 122 8.13 -13.61 1.95
CA ALA A 122 7.37 -14.31 2.98
C ALA A 122 7.50 -15.83 2.94
N GLN A 123 8.16 -16.42 1.94
CA GLN A 123 8.47 -17.85 1.93
C GLN A 123 9.72 -18.20 2.75
N VAL A 124 10.59 -17.24 3.00
CA VAL A 124 11.95 -17.47 3.55
C VAL A 124 12.30 -16.60 4.75
N SER A 125 11.54 -15.53 5.01
CA SER A 125 11.90 -14.55 6.04
C SER A 125 11.15 -14.74 7.36
N ASP A 126 11.69 -14.24 8.46
CA ASP A 126 10.94 -14.08 9.73
C ASP A 126 10.48 -12.65 9.96
N LEU A 127 11.22 -11.69 9.39
CA LEU A 127 10.93 -10.27 9.43
C LEU A 127 11.10 -9.68 8.03
N ILE A 128 10.08 -8.94 7.58
CA ILE A 128 10.10 -8.20 6.31
C ILE A 128 9.90 -6.72 6.62
N VAL A 129 10.82 -5.89 6.15
CA VAL A 129 10.81 -4.44 6.33
C VAL A 129 10.84 -3.78 4.97
N PHE A 130 9.71 -3.24 4.56
CA PHE A 130 9.51 -2.71 3.21
C PHE A 130 9.27 -1.19 3.28
N VAL A 131 10.00 -0.44 2.46
CA VAL A 131 9.64 0.93 2.10
C VAL A 131 8.61 0.86 0.99
N VAL A 132 7.38 1.29 1.24
CA VAL A 132 6.24 1.12 0.31
C VAL A 132 5.37 2.36 0.27
N PRO A 133 4.52 2.54 -0.77
CA PRO A 133 3.56 3.64 -0.80
C PRO A 133 2.53 3.48 0.33
N ARG A 134 2.04 4.60 0.88
CA ARG A 134 1.02 4.62 1.94
C ARG A 134 -0.27 3.86 1.60
N SER A 135 -0.50 3.56 0.33
CA SER A 135 -1.57 2.66 -0.11
C SER A 135 -1.52 1.26 0.54
N TRP A 136 -0.36 0.82 1.03
CA TRP A 136 -0.24 -0.39 1.85
C TRP A 136 -0.98 -0.35 3.20
N ARG A 137 -1.41 0.83 3.65
CA ARG A 137 -2.31 0.98 4.80
C ARG A 137 -3.77 0.60 4.50
N LYS A 138 -4.14 0.48 3.21
CA LYS A 138 -5.50 0.08 2.83
C LYS A 138 -5.70 -1.42 3.01
N TRP A 139 -6.85 -1.82 3.56
CA TRP A 139 -7.20 -3.24 3.74
C TRP A 139 -7.16 -4.04 2.43
N SER A 140 -7.54 -3.44 1.30
CA SER A 140 -7.46 -4.09 -0.02
C SER A 140 -6.04 -4.46 -0.45
N VAL A 141 -5.02 -3.80 0.09
CA VAL A 141 -3.62 -4.15 -0.12
C VAL A 141 -3.19 -5.19 0.92
N GLN A 142 -3.41 -4.94 2.21
CA GLN A 142 -2.99 -5.85 3.27
C GLN A 142 -3.61 -7.25 3.16
N ASN A 143 -4.88 -7.35 2.71
CA ASN A 143 -5.55 -8.63 2.50
C ASN A 143 -4.93 -9.47 1.36
N ARG A 144 -4.05 -8.90 0.53
CA ARG A 144 -3.32 -9.61 -0.53
C ARG A 144 -1.89 -10.01 -0.12
N LEU A 145 -1.44 -9.56 1.05
CA LEU A 145 -0.15 -9.95 1.64
C LEU A 145 -0.31 -11.29 2.37
N ASP A 146 0.76 -12.08 2.38
CA ASP A 146 0.82 -13.38 3.07
C ASP A 146 0.27 -13.27 4.51
N GLN A 147 -0.72 -14.11 4.84
CA GLN A 147 -1.43 -14.04 6.11
C GLN A 147 -0.58 -14.51 7.31
N SER A 148 0.53 -15.22 7.09
CA SER A 148 1.45 -15.55 8.19
C SER A 148 2.21 -14.32 8.70
N PHE A 149 2.16 -13.19 7.99
CA PHE A 149 2.83 -11.95 8.39
C PHE A 149 1.86 -10.93 9.02
N HIS A 150 2.30 -10.36 10.13
CA HIS A 150 1.56 -9.39 10.95
C HIS A 150 2.30 -8.06 10.95
N LEU A 151 1.59 -6.98 10.63
CA LEU A 151 2.13 -5.62 10.74
C LEU A 151 2.39 -5.30 12.21
N VAL A 152 3.63 -4.97 12.54
CA VAL A 152 4.06 -4.71 13.93
C VAL A 152 4.63 -3.31 14.12
N ARG A 153 4.90 -2.59 13.02
CA ARG A 153 5.30 -1.19 13.02
C ARG A 153 5.03 -0.59 11.64
N ASP A 154 4.53 0.64 11.64
CA ASP A 154 4.28 1.45 10.44
C ASP A 154 4.79 2.86 10.72
N ASP A 155 5.87 3.24 10.05
CA ASP A 155 6.49 4.55 10.17
C ASP A 155 6.15 5.41 8.96
N ASP A 156 5.67 6.64 9.18
CA ASP A 156 5.57 7.62 8.11
C ASP A 156 6.96 7.94 7.55
N LEU A 157 7.03 8.05 6.22
CA LEU A 157 8.27 8.38 5.54
C LEU A 157 8.00 9.38 4.43
N THR A 158 8.64 10.54 4.53
CA THR A 158 8.68 11.50 3.43
C THR A 158 10.06 11.39 2.81
N ILE A 159 10.15 10.77 1.63
CA ILE A 159 11.41 10.61 0.90
C ILE A 159 11.43 11.60 -0.25
N ASN A 160 12.54 12.33 -0.39
CA ASN A 160 12.94 12.89 -1.67
C ASN A 160 13.82 11.83 -2.35
N TYR A 161 13.26 11.14 -3.34
CA TYR A 161 14.00 10.08 -4.02
C TYR A 161 15.13 10.68 -4.83
N VAL A 162 16.24 9.94 -4.91
CA VAL A 162 17.40 10.30 -5.71
C VAL A 162 17.49 9.43 -6.95
N ASP A 163 18.19 9.92 -7.97
CA ASP A 163 18.59 9.12 -9.12
C ASP A 163 19.82 8.24 -8.81
N VAL A 164 20.29 7.48 -9.79
CA VAL A 164 21.46 6.60 -9.65
C VAL A 164 22.74 7.34 -9.26
N ASN A 165 22.83 8.64 -9.54
CA ASN A 165 23.98 9.49 -9.21
C ASN A 165 23.80 10.24 -7.88
N GLY A 166 22.68 10.05 -7.18
CA GLY A 166 22.40 10.70 -5.91
C GLY A 166 21.83 12.12 -6.03
N TYR A 167 21.45 12.58 -7.24
CA TYR A 167 20.78 13.87 -7.41
C TYR A 167 19.28 13.73 -7.16
N ASP A 168 18.64 14.81 -6.72
CA ASP A 168 17.18 14.84 -6.54
C ASP A 168 16.48 14.41 -7.84
N ALA A 169 15.77 13.28 -7.78
CA ALA A 169 14.88 12.88 -8.85
C ALA A 169 13.66 13.82 -8.77
N HIS A 170 13.78 15.01 -9.38
CA HIS A 170 12.76 16.05 -9.43
C HIS A 170 11.49 15.57 -10.16
N ALA A 171 10.67 14.75 -9.49
CA ALA A 171 9.31 14.44 -9.92
C ALA A 171 8.34 15.22 -9.03
N LYS A 172 7.60 16.14 -9.65
CA LYS A 172 6.65 17.12 -9.08
C LYS A 172 5.45 16.52 -8.30
N ASN A 173 5.55 15.36 -7.66
CA ASN A 173 4.52 14.82 -6.78
C ASN A 173 5.19 14.07 -5.62
N ARG A 174 4.98 14.55 -4.39
CA ARG A 174 5.48 13.93 -3.15
C ARG A 174 4.86 12.54 -3.01
N LEU A 175 5.51 11.52 -3.58
CA LEU A 175 5.17 10.13 -3.40
C LEU A 175 5.14 9.86 -1.90
N ARG A 176 3.95 9.55 -1.38
CA ARG A 176 3.77 9.33 0.05
C ARG A 176 4.12 7.89 0.35
N THR A 177 5.22 7.70 1.06
CA THR A 177 5.69 6.37 1.46
C THR A 177 5.62 6.19 2.97
N CYS A 178 5.83 4.95 3.37
CA CYS A 178 5.92 4.51 4.75
C CYS A 178 6.88 3.33 4.81
N VAL A 179 7.39 3.05 6.00
CA VAL A 179 8.16 1.84 6.28
C VAL A 179 7.30 0.91 7.11
N GLN A 180 7.01 -0.27 6.59
CA GLN A 180 6.24 -1.26 7.31
C GLN A 180 7.09 -2.45 7.69
N TYR A 181 6.95 -2.89 8.94
CA TYR A 181 7.65 -4.03 9.52
C TYR A 181 6.61 -5.11 9.74
N TRP A 182 6.87 -6.27 9.15
CA TRP A 182 5.97 -7.40 9.16
C TRP A 182 6.70 -8.61 9.76
N GLU A 183 6.15 -9.17 10.82
CA GLU A 183 6.69 -10.35 11.49
C GLU A 183 5.88 -11.60 11.18
N ARG A 184 6.59 -12.69 10.91
CA ARG A 184 5.97 -14.00 10.78
C ARG A 184 5.41 -14.45 12.12
N LYS A 185 4.18 -14.97 12.09
CA LYS A 185 3.54 -15.66 13.21
C LYS A 185 2.95 -16.98 12.74
N THR A 186 2.80 -17.90 13.69
CA THR A 186 2.17 -19.21 13.46
C THR A 186 0.67 -19.07 13.18
N LYS A 187 -0.01 -18.15 13.86
CA LYS A 187 -1.41 -17.83 13.63
C LYS A 187 -1.56 -16.92 12.42
N LEU A 188 -2.36 -17.34 11.44
CA LEU A 188 -2.72 -16.52 10.29
C LEU A 188 -3.49 -15.27 10.72
N ARG A 189 -3.13 -14.13 10.13
CA ARG A 189 -3.85 -12.86 10.24
C ARG A 189 -5.19 -12.97 9.51
N PRO A 190 -6.30 -12.50 10.10
CA PRO A 190 -7.59 -12.51 9.43
C PRO A 190 -7.62 -11.53 8.25
N ILE A 191 -8.51 -11.82 7.30
CA ILE A 191 -8.89 -10.89 6.24
C ILE A 191 -9.86 -9.86 6.82
N VAL A 192 -9.53 -8.58 6.66
CA VAL A 192 -10.35 -7.48 7.18
C VAL A 192 -11.38 -7.06 6.14
N LYS A 193 -12.65 -7.06 6.51
CA LYS A 193 -13.74 -6.46 5.72
C LYS A 193 -14.54 -5.48 6.56
N VAL A 194 -15.20 -4.54 5.92
CA VAL A 194 -16.17 -3.65 6.56
C VAL A 194 -17.54 -4.04 6.03
N LYS A 195 -18.46 -4.36 6.93
CA LYS A 195 -19.83 -4.71 6.55
C LYS A 195 -20.54 -3.48 5.99
N ASP A 196 -21.20 -3.63 4.85
CA ASP A 196 -22.12 -2.61 4.34
C ASP A 196 -23.45 -2.70 5.10
N MET A 197 -23.79 -1.63 5.82
CA MET A 197 -25.04 -1.53 6.59
C MET A 197 -26.16 -0.84 5.81
N GLY A 198 -25.94 -0.52 4.53
CA GLY A 198 -26.95 0.10 3.67
C GLY A 198 -27.28 1.55 4.05
N ILE A 199 -26.36 2.27 4.71
CA ILE A 199 -26.56 3.70 5.05
C ILE A 199 -26.63 4.56 3.78
N ILE A 200 -25.81 4.20 2.79
CA ILE A 200 -25.72 4.83 1.48
C ILE A 200 -25.75 3.75 0.40
N GLU A 201 -26.13 4.14 -0.81
CA GLU A 201 -26.08 3.30 -1.99
C GLU A 201 -25.46 4.06 -3.16
N ARG A 202 -24.59 3.40 -3.93
CA ARG A 202 -24.05 3.97 -5.16
C ARG A 202 -25.11 3.97 -6.24
N THR A 203 -25.31 5.11 -6.88
CA THR A 203 -26.30 5.26 -7.97
C THR A 203 -25.74 6.09 -9.12
N THR A 204 -26.58 6.48 -10.08
CA THR A 204 -26.24 7.38 -11.18
C THR A 204 -26.48 8.84 -10.80
N PRO A 205 -25.87 9.82 -11.51
CA PRO A 205 -26.07 11.23 -11.21
C PRO A 205 -27.55 11.64 -11.17
N GLU A 206 -28.38 11.05 -12.03
CA GLU A 206 -29.80 11.39 -12.21
C GLU A 206 -30.65 10.99 -10.99
N LEU A 207 -30.26 9.92 -10.30
CA LEU A 207 -31.01 9.33 -9.19
C LEU A 207 -30.44 9.65 -7.81
N ALA A 208 -29.31 10.36 -7.75
CA ALA A 208 -28.60 10.59 -6.50
C ALA A 208 -29.19 11.71 -5.63
N ASP A 209 -29.08 11.56 -4.32
CA ASP A 209 -29.36 12.63 -3.38
C ASP A 209 -28.14 13.55 -3.22
N ALA A 210 -26.93 13.03 -3.43
CA ALA A 210 -25.69 13.77 -3.32
C ALA A 210 -24.57 13.20 -4.20
N ALA A 211 -23.56 14.04 -4.47
CA ALA A 211 -22.28 13.64 -5.04
C ALA A 211 -21.17 13.81 -3.99
N MET A 212 -20.30 12.80 -3.85
CA MET A 212 -19.15 12.81 -2.97
C MET A 212 -17.85 12.74 -3.79
N THR A 213 -16.92 13.66 -3.57
CA THR A 213 -15.62 13.61 -4.23
C THR A 213 -14.77 12.48 -3.65
N LEU A 214 -14.37 11.52 -4.49
CA LEU A 214 -13.56 10.38 -4.07
C LEU A 214 -12.08 10.54 -4.36
N PHE A 215 -11.71 11.40 -5.32
CA PHE A 215 -10.33 11.50 -5.79
C PHE A 215 -9.89 12.95 -5.92
N GLY A 216 -8.69 13.25 -5.42
CA GLY A 216 -8.07 14.55 -5.58
C GLY A 216 -8.57 15.60 -4.59
N TYR A 217 -8.46 16.86 -4.98
CA TYR A 217 -8.78 17.99 -4.11
C TYR A 217 -10.24 17.90 -3.61
N ASN A 218 -10.45 18.19 -2.31
CA ASN A 218 -11.72 18.00 -1.60
C ASN A 218 -12.17 16.53 -1.48
N CYS A 219 -11.26 15.55 -1.46
CA CYS A 219 -11.61 14.16 -1.18
C CYS A 219 -12.42 14.06 0.12
N GLY A 220 -13.56 13.37 0.08
CA GLY A 220 -14.49 13.28 1.21
C GLY A 220 -15.61 14.33 1.21
N LYS A 221 -15.50 15.40 0.43
CA LYS A 221 -16.52 16.45 0.37
C LYS A 221 -17.81 15.94 -0.27
N LEU A 222 -18.93 16.24 0.38
CA LEU A 222 -20.29 15.97 -0.10
C LEU A 222 -20.91 17.25 -0.67
N THR A 223 -21.64 17.12 -1.77
CA THR A 223 -22.44 18.19 -2.37
C THR A 223 -23.81 17.67 -2.74
N THR A 224 -24.88 18.32 -2.29
CA THR A 224 -26.28 17.97 -2.65
C THR A 224 -26.78 18.76 -3.86
N ASP A 225 -26.20 19.93 -4.13
CA ASP A 225 -26.48 20.75 -5.30
C ASP A 225 -25.37 20.55 -6.36
N PHE A 226 -25.65 19.73 -7.37
CA PHE A 226 -24.69 19.38 -8.41
C PHE A 226 -25.40 19.11 -9.73
N GLU A 227 -24.67 19.31 -10.83
CA GLU A 227 -25.17 19.00 -12.16
C GLU A 227 -25.37 17.49 -12.31
N ARG A 228 -26.51 17.08 -12.87
CA ARG A 228 -26.87 15.68 -13.14
C ARG A 228 -26.11 15.12 -14.34
N LYS A 229 -24.78 15.22 -14.29
CA LYS A 229 -23.83 14.72 -15.29
C LYS A 229 -22.72 13.96 -14.59
N LYS A 230 -22.23 12.93 -15.27
CA LYS A 230 -21.20 12.05 -14.73
C LYS A 230 -19.83 12.72 -14.71
N VAL A 231 -19.22 12.76 -13.54
CA VAL A 231 -17.86 13.23 -13.26
C VAL A 231 -17.05 12.06 -12.71
N THR A 232 -15.87 11.82 -13.25
CA THR A 232 -15.06 10.62 -12.96
C THR A 232 -14.45 10.59 -11.56
N THR A 233 -14.32 11.76 -10.92
CA THR A 233 -13.76 11.89 -9.56
C THR A 233 -14.82 11.77 -8.45
N GLN A 234 -16.11 11.68 -8.81
CA GLN A 234 -17.22 11.67 -7.86
C GLN A 234 -17.90 10.30 -7.76
N MET A 235 -18.45 10.03 -6.57
CA MET A 235 -19.44 8.98 -6.31
C MET A 235 -20.80 9.63 -6.15
N TYR A 236 -21.81 9.07 -6.81
CA TYR A 236 -23.20 9.51 -6.65
C TYR A 236 -23.89 8.60 -5.66
N LEU A 237 -24.53 9.20 -4.65
CA LEU A 237 -25.04 8.53 -3.47
C LEU A 237 -26.54 8.75 -3.33
N LYS A 238 -27.26 7.66 -3.06
CA LYS A 238 -28.60 7.70 -2.50
C LYS A 238 -28.52 7.49 -0.98
N PHE A 239 -29.30 8.24 -0.22
CA PHE A 239 -29.38 8.12 1.23
C PHE A 239 -30.49 7.14 1.61
N ASN A 240 -30.08 6.00 2.19
CA ASN A 240 -31.02 4.96 2.64
C ASN A 240 -31.21 5.01 4.18
N HIS A 241 -30.59 5.97 4.86
CA HIS A 241 -30.71 6.16 6.30
C HIS A 241 -30.88 7.67 6.65
N PRO A 242 -31.78 8.05 7.58
CA PRO A 242 -32.06 9.47 7.89
C PRO A 242 -30.85 10.25 8.40
N ARG A 243 -29.88 9.57 9.01
CA ARG A 243 -28.61 10.17 9.48
C ARG A 243 -27.49 10.16 8.43
N ALA A 244 -27.69 9.64 7.22
CA ALA A 244 -26.62 9.44 6.24
C ALA A 244 -25.89 10.74 5.86
N LYS A 245 -26.65 11.79 5.48
CA LYS A 245 -26.07 13.11 5.15
C LYS A 245 -25.24 13.67 6.31
N LYS A 246 -25.86 13.74 7.50
CA LYS A 246 -25.21 14.26 8.72
C LYS A 246 -23.98 13.44 9.10
N ALA A 247 -24.01 12.12 8.89
CA ALA A 247 -22.87 11.25 9.12
C ALA A 247 -21.70 11.63 8.21
N ILE A 248 -21.92 11.76 6.90
CA ILE A 248 -20.85 12.15 5.96
C ILE A 248 -20.29 13.54 6.29
N GLU A 249 -21.15 14.53 6.53
CA GLU A 249 -20.73 15.92 6.77
C GLU A 249 -19.92 16.12 8.07
N ASN A 250 -20.19 15.32 9.11
CA ASN A 250 -19.50 15.42 10.40
C ASN A 250 -18.36 14.41 10.56
N SER A 251 -18.07 13.65 9.51
CA SER A 251 -17.07 12.59 9.56
C SER A 251 -15.70 13.07 9.07
N ASP A 252 -14.66 12.73 9.82
CA ASP A 252 -13.28 12.91 9.38
C ASP A 252 -12.79 11.70 8.57
N PHE A 253 -12.67 11.90 7.26
CA PHE A 253 -12.15 10.89 6.33
C PHE A 253 -10.61 10.91 6.22
N SER A 254 -9.92 11.86 6.86
CA SER A 254 -8.45 12.07 6.73
C SER A 254 -7.64 10.85 7.12
N LYS A 255 -8.16 10.03 8.03
CA LYS A 255 -7.60 8.73 8.41
C LYS A 255 -7.46 7.74 7.24
N PHE A 256 -8.23 7.91 6.16
CA PHE A 256 -8.25 6.99 5.02
C PHE A 256 -7.78 7.61 3.70
N PHE A 257 -8.19 8.85 3.39
CA PHE A 257 -7.93 9.38 2.05
C PHE A 257 -6.46 9.69 1.78
N MET A 258 -5.66 9.85 2.83
CA MET A 258 -4.20 10.04 2.75
C MET A 258 -3.42 8.73 2.59
N ASN A 259 -4.07 7.57 2.69
CA ASN A 259 -3.45 6.26 2.51
C ASN A 259 -3.31 5.92 1.01
N THR A 260 -2.65 6.78 0.27
CA THR A 260 -2.43 6.67 -1.17
C THR A 260 -1.03 7.13 -1.55
N ALA A 261 -0.53 6.67 -2.69
CA ALA A 261 0.80 7.05 -3.18
C ALA A 261 0.89 8.53 -3.56
N TYR A 262 -0.12 9.07 -4.25
CA TYR A 262 -0.06 10.40 -4.84
C TYR A 262 -1.32 11.21 -4.51
N THR A 263 -2.43 10.83 -5.14
CA THR A 263 -3.70 11.54 -5.06
C THR A 263 -4.54 10.97 -3.94
N GLU A 264 -5.17 11.84 -3.15
CA GLU A 264 -6.13 11.44 -2.11
C GLU A 264 -7.23 10.58 -2.69
N ALA A 265 -7.58 9.50 -2.00
CA ALA A 265 -8.62 8.58 -2.48
C ALA A 265 -9.37 7.84 -1.37
N LEU A 266 -10.69 7.81 -1.48
CA LEU A 266 -11.58 7.01 -0.64
C LEU A 266 -12.19 5.83 -1.39
N SER A 267 -12.26 4.69 -0.73
CA SER A 267 -13.00 3.51 -1.16
C SER A 267 -14.33 3.39 -0.41
N LEU A 268 -15.28 2.65 -0.98
CA LEU A 268 -16.57 2.43 -0.32
C LEU A 268 -16.44 1.74 1.05
N PRO A 269 -15.57 0.73 1.26
CA PRO A 269 -15.37 0.17 2.59
C PRO A 269 -14.87 1.19 3.62
N GLU A 270 -14.01 2.13 3.23
CA GLU A 270 -13.53 3.20 4.12
C GLU A 270 -14.64 4.20 4.44
N ILE A 271 -15.51 4.50 3.47
CA ILE A 271 -16.70 5.33 3.72
C ILE A 271 -17.65 4.60 4.67
N ASN A 272 -17.99 3.34 4.37
CA ASN A 272 -18.87 2.53 5.20
C ASN A 272 -18.36 2.40 6.64
N TYR A 273 -17.04 2.24 6.84
CA TYR A 273 -16.45 2.19 8.18
C TYR A 273 -16.87 3.41 9.00
N VAL A 274 -16.68 4.58 8.42
CA VAL A 274 -16.90 5.86 9.11
C VAL A 274 -18.39 6.10 9.34
N LEU A 275 -19.23 5.75 8.36
CA LEU A 275 -20.68 5.89 8.49
C LEU A 275 -21.26 4.92 9.51
N ASN A 276 -20.79 3.67 9.53
CA ASN A 276 -21.19 2.67 10.52
C ASN A 276 -20.85 3.14 11.93
N GLU A 277 -19.60 3.60 12.13
CA GLU A 277 -19.12 4.15 13.40
C GLU A 277 -19.98 5.33 13.88
N TYR A 278 -20.29 6.28 12.98
CA TYR A 278 -21.11 7.44 13.34
C TYR A 278 -22.57 7.08 13.68
N VAL A 279 -23.18 6.18 12.89
CA VAL A 279 -24.61 5.86 13.02
C VAL A 279 -24.87 4.88 14.16
N TYR A 280 -24.04 3.85 14.29
CA TYR A 280 -24.25 2.72 15.19
C TYR A 280 -23.28 2.66 16.38
N GLY A 281 -22.24 3.50 16.41
CA GLY A 281 -21.19 3.43 17.42
C GLY A 281 -20.18 2.30 17.21
N ASP A 282 -20.28 1.56 16.10
CA ASP A 282 -19.41 0.44 15.73
C ASP A 282 -19.11 0.50 14.21
N PRO A 283 -17.84 0.47 13.78
CA PRO A 283 -17.49 0.49 12.35
C PRO A 283 -17.90 -0.76 11.56
N MET A 284 -18.37 -1.82 12.25
CA MET A 284 -18.77 -3.11 11.69
C MET A 284 -17.63 -3.79 10.92
N VAL A 285 -16.43 -3.79 11.52
CA VAL A 285 -15.27 -4.51 10.99
C VAL A 285 -15.44 -6.01 11.22
N GLN A 286 -15.33 -6.79 10.15
CA GLN A 286 -15.37 -8.25 10.17
C GLN A 286 -13.97 -8.81 9.96
N LEU A 287 -13.58 -9.73 10.83
CA LEU A 287 -12.34 -10.48 10.74
C LEU A 287 -12.68 -11.88 10.24
N LEU A 288 -12.35 -12.15 8.98
CA LEU A 288 -12.59 -13.45 8.34
C LEU A 288 -11.35 -14.32 8.49
N SER A 289 -11.54 -15.57 8.91
CA SER A 289 -10.48 -16.59 8.96
C SER A 289 -10.07 -17.04 7.57
#